data_AF-A0A2V5PFB0-F1
#
_entry.id   AF-A0A2V5PFB0-F1
#
_cell.length_a   1.000
_cell.length_b   1.000
_cell.length_c   1.000
_cell.angle_alpha   90.00
_cell.angle_beta   90.00
_cell.angle_gamma   90.00
#
_symmetry.space_group_name_H-M   'P 1'
#
loop_
_entity.id
_entity.type
_entity.pdbx_description
1 polymer ?
#
loop_
_entity_poly.entity_id
_entity_poly.type
_entity_poly.pdbx_seq_one_letter_code
_entity_poly.pdbx_strand_id
1 'polypeptide(L)'
;MADPLKAYQELQKNFLADVKSERNQVLLGNVYEASIAYLAKAQTKPLRSLVPGKAYFAFTSGRKLSRAVNQRLFVRETDEWKAFRKAVTAKRVPDMDADRITRIIYTVAASFFCFVDLTKEGDQKTPGTFFEYLIGHLFAWRLGVNPKTRLPVLNLDMEATLPTDFVFDLGPDRAKFHLPVKVSTRERVIQVWAHQRVLNGVYGTGRFLGTPVILTETKTDKKKGEVIEICLPDQWRIYQMHIAQLKRIYYLDLPASYARLNEVFPPLSVKPFGHFFAEADTLPT
;
A
#
# COMPACT_ATOMS: atom_id res chain seq x y z
N MET A 1 -13.80 16.00 19.29
CA MET A 1 -13.49 14.87 18.39
C MET A 1 -12.36 15.33 17.47
N ALA A 2 -11.28 14.57 17.33
CA ALA A 2 -10.13 15.00 16.52
C ALA A 2 -10.50 15.07 15.03
N ASP A 3 -10.01 16.07 14.33
CA ASP A 3 -10.18 16.24 12.88
C ASP A 3 -9.17 15.36 12.13
N PRO A 4 -9.60 14.43 11.25
CA PRO A 4 -8.68 13.55 10.53
C PRO A 4 -7.65 14.32 9.70
N LEU A 5 -8.00 15.49 9.16
CA LEU A 5 -7.07 16.29 8.35
C LEU A 5 -5.99 16.94 9.22
N LYS A 6 -6.33 17.42 10.41
CA LYS A 6 -5.33 17.93 11.38
C LYS A 6 -4.38 16.83 11.84
N ALA A 7 -4.92 15.64 12.17
CA ALA A 7 -4.09 14.49 12.52
C ALA A 7 -3.14 14.11 11.38
N TYR A 8 -3.61 14.15 10.14
CA TYR A 8 -2.80 13.88 8.95
C TYR A 8 -1.70 14.93 8.76
N GLN A 9 -2.01 16.22 8.91
CA GLN A 9 -1.01 17.29 8.82
C GLN A 9 0.12 17.13 9.83
N GLU A 10 -0.20 16.72 11.07
CA GLU A 10 0.82 16.42 12.07
C GLU A 10 1.66 15.20 11.68
N LEU A 11 1.06 14.15 11.12
CA LEU A 11 1.81 13.04 10.53
C LEU A 11 2.78 13.54 9.44
N GLN A 12 2.33 14.38 8.50
CA GLN A 12 3.18 14.86 7.41
C GLN A 12 4.43 15.60 7.91
N LYS A 13 4.26 16.45 8.93
CA LYS A 13 5.38 17.23 9.51
C LYS A 13 6.45 16.35 10.16
N ASN A 14 6.05 15.20 10.71
CA ASN A 14 6.93 14.33 11.48
C ASN A 14 7.48 13.14 10.68
N PHE A 15 6.79 12.75 9.60
CA PHE A 15 7.01 11.45 8.96
C PHE A 15 8.47 11.23 8.51
N LEU A 16 9.06 12.20 7.83
CA LEU A 16 10.38 12.08 7.22
C LEU A 16 11.54 12.17 8.23
N ALA A 17 11.30 12.67 9.45
CA ALA A 17 12.36 12.81 10.45
C ALA A 17 12.85 11.44 10.96
N ASP A 18 11.92 10.52 11.20
CA ASP A 18 12.21 9.13 11.55
C ASP A 18 11.00 8.26 11.18
N VAL A 19 11.06 7.67 9.98
CA VAL A 19 9.94 6.91 9.40
C VAL A 19 9.50 5.78 10.31
N LYS A 20 10.43 5.06 10.96
CA LYS A 20 10.13 3.93 11.87
C LYS A 20 9.75 4.35 13.30
N SER A 21 9.71 5.65 13.62
CA SER A 21 9.48 6.12 14.99
C SER A 21 8.13 5.68 15.56
N GLU A 22 8.09 5.47 16.88
CA GLU A 22 6.84 5.24 17.61
C GLU A 22 5.88 6.44 17.47
N ARG A 23 6.42 7.66 17.36
CA ARG A 23 5.62 8.87 17.10
C ARG A 23 4.79 8.74 15.82
N ASN A 24 5.38 8.24 14.72
CA ASN A 24 4.64 8.02 13.49
C ASN A 24 3.57 6.94 13.64
N GLN A 25 3.84 5.87 14.42
CA GLN A 25 2.83 4.85 14.73
C GLN A 25 1.62 5.45 15.46
N VAL A 26 1.86 6.33 16.44
CA VAL A 26 0.78 7.05 17.17
C VAL A 26 0.01 7.97 16.23
N LEU A 27 0.70 8.76 15.40
CA LEU A 27 0.07 9.70 14.48
C LEU A 27 -0.77 9.00 13.41
N LEU A 28 -0.31 7.87 12.86
CA LEU A 28 -1.10 7.01 11.98
C LEU A 28 -2.38 6.51 12.68
N GLY A 29 -2.25 6.09 13.96
CA GLY A 29 -3.39 5.70 14.79
C GLY A 29 -4.39 6.84 14.99
N ASN A 30 -3.93 8.06 15.24
CA ASN A 30 -4.78 9.24 15.39
C ASN A 30 -5.56 9.56 14.10
N VAL A 31 -4.90 9.45 12.93
CA VAL A 31 -5.59 9.62 11.63
C VAL A 31 -6.68 8.58 11.46
N TYR A 32 -6.38 7.31 11.75
CA TYR A 32 -7.34 6.22 11.67
C TYR A 32 -8.55 6.41 12.58
N GLU A 33 -8.30 6.61 13.88
CA GLU A 33 -9.34 6.74 14.89
C GLU A 33 -10.26 7.93 14.61
N ALA A 34 -9.69 9.07 14.18
CA ALA A 34 -10.47 10.23 13.76
C ALA A 34 -11.30 9.93 12.50
N SER A 35 -10.73 9.23 11.52
CA SER A 35 -11.42 8.88 10.26
C SER A 35 -12.59 7.94 10.50
N ILE A 36 -12.42 6.91 11.32
CA ILE A 36 -13.50 6.00 11.71
C ILE A 36 -14.59 6.75 12.49
N ALA A 37 -14.21 7.63 13.43
CA ALA A 37 -15.19 8.42 14.18
C ALA A 37 -16.01 9.36 13.27
N TYR A 38 -15.41 9.88 12.19
CA TYR A 38 -16.12 10.63 11.16
C TYR A 38 -17.08 9.72 10.38
N LEU A 39 -16.57 8.60 9.86
CA LEU A 39 -17.35 7.67 9.03
C LEU A 39 -18.47 6.95 9.78
N ALA A 40 -18.37 6.82 11.10
CA ALA A 40 -19.45 6.29 11.94
C ALA A 40 -20.75 7.09 11.85
N LYS A 41 -20.67 8.36 11.43
CA LYS A 41 -21.81 9.26 11.21
C LYS A 41 -22.30 9.27 9.76
N ALA A 42 -21.51 8.71 8.84
CA ALA A 42 -21.86 8.63 7.44
C ALA A 42 -22.80 7.45 7.18
N GLN A 43 -23.69 7.60 6.22
CA GLN A 43 -24.51 6.48 5.75
C GLN A 43 -23.66 5.59 4.83
N THR A 44 -24.10 4.34 4.65
CA THR A 44 -23.51 3.43 3.66
C THR A 44 -24.50 3.11 2.57
N LYS A 45 -24.04 3.12 1.33
CA LYS A 45 -24.78 2.72 0.15
C LYS A 45 -24.13 1.48 -0.47
N PRO A 46 -24.86 0.35 -0.60
CA PRO A 46 -24.38 -0.79 -1.38
C PRO A 46 -24.08 -0.38 -2.83
N LEU A 47 -23.01 -0.92 -3.41
CA LEU A 47 -22.66 -0.73 -4.81
C LEU A 47 -22.89 -2.04 -5.57
N ARG A 48 -23.22 -1.93 -6.86
CA ARG A 48 -23.32 -3.09 -7.75
C ARG A 48 -21.92 -3.57 -8.10
N SER A 49 -21.52 -4.70 -7.54
CA SER A 49 -20.24 -5.33 -7.90
C SER A 49 -20.37 -6.09 -9.21
N LEU A 50 -19.47 -5.80 -10.16
CA LEU A 50 -19.22 -6.61 -11.34
C LEU A 50 -17.93 -7.44 -11.19
N VAL A 51 -17.40 -7.51 -9.96
CA VAL A 51 -16.20 -8.26 -9.61
C VAL A 51 -16.62 -9.58 -8.96
N PRO A 52 -16.34 -10.74 -9.57
CA PRO A 52 -16.75 -12.03 -9.04
C PRO A 52 -16.27 -12.26 -7.60
N GLY A 53 -17.18 -12.71 -6.73
CA GLY A 53 -16.87 -13.07 -5.35
C GLY A 53 -16.57 -11.89 -4.41
N LYS A 54 -16.73 -10.64 -4.86
CA LYS A 54 -16.53 -9.45 -4.03
C LYS A 54 -17.78 -8.60 -3.98
N ALA A 55 -18.10 -8.08 -2.80
CA ALA A 55 -19.16 -7.11 -2.56
C ALA A 55 -18.56 -5.78 -2.12
N TYR A 56 -19.15 -4.69 -2.59
CA TYR A 56 -18.65 -3.35 -2.31
C TYR A 56 -19.77 -2.45 -1.81
N PHE A 57 -19.39 -1.52 -0.94
CA PHE A 57 -20.24 -0.39 -0.54
C PHE A 57 -19.45 0.92 -0.66
N ALA A 58 -20.13 2.04 -0.54
CA ALA A 58 -19.50 3.35 -0.37
C ALA A 58 -20.14 4.08 0.80
N PHE A 59 -19.39 4.95 1.44
CA PHE A 59 -19.92 5.91 2.39
C PHE A 59 -20.55 7.09 1.66
N THR A 60 -21.60 7.66 2.24
CA THR A 60 -22.29 8.84 1.72
C THR A 60 -22.40 9.91 2.79
N SER A 61 -22.24 11.16 2.35
CA SER A 61 -22.47 12.36 3.16
C SER A 61 -23.11 13.43 2.29
N GLY A 62 -24.41 13.68 2.51
CA GLY A 62 -25.22 14.48 1.59
C GLY A 62 -25.20 13.88 0.18
N ARG A 63 -24.74 14.68 -0.81
CA ARG A 63 -24.62 14.26 -2.22
C ARG A 63 -23.29 13.59 -2.56
N LYS A 64 -22.34 13.55 -1.63
CA LYS A 64 -21.00 13.00 -1.88
C LYS A 64 -20.98 11.49 -1.64
N LEU A 65 -20.17 10.81 -2.46
CA LEU A 65 -19.99 9.36 -2.46
C LEU A 65 -18.48 9.05 -2.42
N SER A 66 -18.06 8.24 -1.45
CA SER A 66 -16.69 7.75 -1.38
C SER A 66 -16.36 6.78 -2.53
N ARG A 67 -15.09 6.42 -2.67
CA ARG A 67 -14.70 5.23 -3.44
C ARG A 67 -15.36 3.96 -2.89
N ALA A 68 -15.36 2.92 -3.71
CA ALA A 68 -15.79 1.59 -3.32
C ALA A 68 -14.90 1.01 -2.21
N VAL A 69 -15.53 0.37 -1.24
CA VAL A 69 -14.92 -0.30 -0.10
C VAL A 69 -15.33 -1.77 -0.14
N ASN A 70 -14.35 -2.67 -0.12
CA ASN A 70 -14.59 -4.11 -0.12
C ASN A 70 -15.17 -4.52 1.24
N GLN A 71 -16.40 -5.04 1.23
CA GLN A 71 -17.15 -5.35 2.44
C GLN A 71 -16.46 -6.40 3.32
N ARG A 72 -15.74 -7.35 2.72
CA ARG A 72 -15.04 -8.41 3.48
C ARG A 72 -13.79 -7.89 4.20
N LEU A 73 -13.18 -6.84 3.66
CA LEU A 73 -11.91 -6.32 4.16
C LEU A 73 -12.07 -5.20 5.19
N PHE A 74 -13.15 -4.43 5.10
CA PHE A 74 -13.37 -3.28 5.98
C PHE A 74 -14.01 -3.69 7.31
N VAL A 75 -13.33 -3.37 8.41
CA VAL A 75 -13.78 -3.66 9.79
C VAL A 75 -14.06 -2.34 10.50
N ARG A 76 -15.22 -2.19 11.15
CA ARG A 76 -15.54 -0.91 11.84
C ARG A 76 -14.93 -0.85 13.23
N GLU A 77 -14.77 -2.01 13.84
CA GLU A 77 -14.24 -2.19 15.18
C GLU A 77 -12.75 -1.83 15.22
N THR A 78 -12.35 -1.04 16.21
CA THR A 78 -10.97 -0.56 16.34
C THR A 78 -10.07 -1.48 17.16
N ASP A 79 -10.62 -2.54 17.76
CA ASP A 79 -9.89 -3.38 18.71
C ASP A 79 -8.78 -4.20 18.04
N GLU A 80 -9.01 -4.65 16.80
CA GLU A 80 -7.97 -5.33 16.02
C GLU A 80 -6.79 -4.40 15.70
N TRP A 81 -7.08 -3.14 15.37
CA TRP A 81 -6.04 -2.12 15.19
C TRP A 81 -5.26 -1.86 16.48
N LYS A 82 -5.94 -1.76 17.63
CA LYS A 82 -5.26 -1.57 18.92
C LYS A 82 -4.34 -2.74 19.24
N ALA A 83 -4.79 -3.98 19.00
CA ALA A 83 -3.99 -5.17 19.21
C ALA A 83 -2.77 -5.21 18.26
N PHE A 84 -2.96 -4.89 16.98
CA PHE A 84 -1.89 -4.77 16.01
C PHE A 84 -0.87 -3.69 16.41
N ARG A 85 -1.34 -2.49 16.76
CA ARG A 85 -0.50 -1.38 17.24
C ARG A 85 0.32 -1.78 18.47
N LYS A 86 -0.29 -2.50 19.42
CA LYS A 86 0.41 -2.99 20.61
C LYS A 86 1.58 -3.93 20.24
N ALA A 87 1.38 -4.83 19.28
CA ALA A 87 2.45 -5.69 18.79
C ALA A 87 3.57 -4.89 18.10
N VAL A 88 3.19 -3.91 17.26
CA VAL A 88 4.13 -3.00 16.59
C VAL A 88 4.96 -2.21 17.61
N THR A 89 4.33 -1.57 18.59
CA THR A 89 5.03 -0.85 19.68
C THR A 89 5.95 -1.78 20.47
N ALA A 90 5.52 -3.02 20.73
CA ALA A 90 6.34 -4.02 21.41
C ALA A 90 7.49 -4.59 20.55
N LYS A 91 7.66 -4.12 19.30
CA LYS A 91 8.64 -4.62 18.32
C LYS A 91 8.56 -6.13 18.08
N ARG A 92 7.34 -6.67 18.09
CA ARG A 92 7.07 -8.09 17.82
C ARG A 92 6.25 -8.22 16.56
N VAL A 93 6.50 -9.28 15.81
CA VAL A 93 5.57 -9.69 14.75
C VAL A 93 4.20 -9.93 15.39
N PRO A 94 3.12 -9.32 14.88
CA PRO A 94 1.79 -9.56 15.41
C PRO A 94 1.45 -11.05 15.35
N ASP A 95 0.94 -11.59 16.45
CA ASP A 95 0.40 -12.95 16.51
C ASP A 95 -1.00 -12.96 15.88
N MET A 96 -1.02 -12.75 14.57
CA MET A 96 -2.19 -12.63 13.72
C MET A 96 -1.85 -13.23 12.36
N ASP A 97 -2.82 -13.91 11.75
CA ASP A 97 -2.65 -14.41 10.39
C ASP A 97 -2.55 -13.25 9.36
N ALA A 98 -1.97 -13.57 8.21
CA ALA A 98 -1.73 -12.59 7.15
C ALA A 98 -3.03 -11.94 6.62
N ASP A 99 -4.14 -12.68 6.56
CA ASP A 99 -5.40 -12.13 6.06
C ASP A 99 -5.96 -11.11 7.07
N ARG A 100 -5.90 -11.42 8.35
CA ARG A 100 -6.30 -10.49 9.42
C ARG A 100 -5.48 -9.22 9.42
N ILE A 101 -4.15 -9.33 9.32
CA ILE A 101 -3.27 -8.15 9.20
C ILE A 101 -3.63 -7.32 7.96
N THR A 102 -3.88 -7.98 6.83
CA THR A 102 -4.28 -7.31 5.58
C THR A 102 -5.58 -6.52 5.76
N ARG A 103 -6.60 -7.10 6.41
CA ARG A 103 -7.90 -6.45 6.69
C ARG A 103 -7.75 -5.21 7.58
N ILE A 104 -6.93 -5.29 8.62
CA ILE A 104 -6.65 -4.17 9.52
C ILE A 104 -6.03 -3.01 8.72
N ILE A 105 -4.98 -3.28 7.95
CA ILE A 105 -4.25 -2.26 7.19
C ILE A 105 -5.13 -1.69 6.06
N TYR A 106 -5.91 -2.53 5.40
CA TYR A 106 -6.91 -2.10 4.42
C TYR A 106 -7.91 -1.12 5.05
N THR A 107 -8.43 -1.45 6.22
CA THR A 107 -9.40 -0.61 6.95
C THR A 107 -8.79 0.74 7.33
N VAL A 108 -7.56 0.74 7.85
CA VAL A 108 -6.82 1.98 8.18
C VAL A 108 -6.69 2.87 6.95
N ALA A 109 -6.23 2.33 5.81
CA ALA A 109 -6.11 3.08 4.57
C ALA A 109 -7.46 3.57 4.05
N ALA A 110 -8.43 2.66 3.90
CA ALA A 110 -9.74 2.94 3.31
C ALA A 110 -10.55 3.97 4.11
N SER A 111 -10.44 3.95 5.45
CA SER A 111 -11.15 4.92 6.30
C SER A 111 -10.73 6.37 6.00
N PHE A 112 -9.43 6.66 5.96
CA PHE A 112 -8.95 8.00 5.63
C PHE A 112 -9.28 8.38 4.19
N PHE A 113 -9.19 7.43 3.26
CA PHE A 113 -9.53 7.68 1.86
C PHE A 113 -11.00 8.06 1.68
N CYS A 114 -11.91 7.35 2.36
CA CYS A 114 -13.33 7.66 2.30
C CYS A 114 -13.64 9.01 2.96
N PHE A 115 -12.97 9.35 4.07
CA PHE A 115 -13.06 10.68 4.66
C PHE A 115 -12.64 11.77 3.64
N VAL A 116 -11.51 11.60 2.96
CA VAL A 116 -11.05 12.56 1.94
C VAL A 116 -12.05 12.66 0.80
N ASP A 117 -12.52 11.54 0.25
CA ASP A 117 -13.48 11.55 -0.87
C ASP A 117 -14.81 12.26 -0.50
N LEU A 118 -15.21 12.22 0.77
CA LEU A 118 -16.42 12.87 1.27
C LEU A 118 -16.22 14.34 1.65
N THR A 119 -14.99 14.79 1.87
CA THR A 119 -14.71 16.17 2.32
C THR A 119 -14.11 17.01 1.22
N LYS A 120 -13.26 16.44 0.37
CA LYS A 120 -12.55 17.12 -0.71
C LYS A 120 -12.92 16.54 -2.07
N GLU A 121 -13.19 17.41 -3.02
CA GLU A 121 -13.52 17.00 -4.38
C GLU A 121 -12.24 16.74 -5.19
N GLY A 122 -12.15 15.58 -5.82
CA GLY A 122 -11.05 15.24 -6.74
C GLY A 122 -9.66 15.02 -6.10
N ASP A 123 -9.51 15.06 -4.78
CA ASP A 123 -8.21 14.92 -4.11
C ASP A 123 -7.71 13.46 -4.12
N GLN A 124 -6.90 13.13 -5.11
CA GLN A 124 -6.24 11.82 -5.21
C GLN A 124 -4.84 11.79 -4.57
N LYS A 125 -4.22 12.96 -4.38
CA LYS A 125 -2.84 13.07 -3.87
C LYS A 125 -2.77 12.77 -2.39
N THR A 126 -3.68 13.34 -1.60
CA THR A 126 -3.69 13.15 -0.14
C THR A 126 -3.86 11.67 0.26
N PRO A 127 -4.80 10.89 -0.33
CA PRO A 127 -4.88 9.45 -0.15
C PRO A 127 -3.60 8.71 -0.54
N GLY A 128 -3.01 9.05 -1.70
CA GLY A 128 -1.76 8.44 -2.16
C GLY A 128 -0.61 8.64 -1.17
N THR A 129 -0.37 9.87 -0.74
CA THR A 129 0.69 10.20 0.22
C THR A 129 0.44 9.59 1.59
N PHE A 130 -0.81 9.54 2.08
CA PHE A 130 -1.10 8.80 3.32
C PHE A 130 -0.80 7.31 3.18
N PHE A 131 -1.10 6.72 2.02
CA PHE A 131 -0.82 5.32 1.76
C PHE A 131 0.68 5.03 1.78
N GLU A 132 1.47 5.89 1.12
CA GLU A 132 2.94 5.85 1.18
C GLU A 132 3.43 5.91 2.62
N TYR A 133 2.87 6.79 3.46
CA TYR A 133 3.27 6.91 4.86
C TYR A 133 2.94 5.66 5.68
N LEU A 134 1.73 5.14 5.53
CA LEU A 134 1.30 3.93 6.23
C LEU A 134 2.20 2.75 5.86
N ILE A 135 2.38 2.48 4.57
CA ILE A 135 3.17 1.33 4.11
C ILE A 135 4.66 1.53 4.40
N GLY A 136 5.19 2.73 4.16
CA GLY A 136 6.58 3.06 4.46
C GLY A 136 6.92 2.90 5.94
N HIS A 137 6.04 3.34 6.84
CA HIS A 137 6.19 3.11 8.28
C HIS A 137 6.24 1.63 8.63
N LEU A 138 5.31 0.83 8.11
CA LEU A 138 5.23 -0.61 8.42
C LEU A 138 6.46 -1.38 7.94
N PHE A 139 7.00 -1.05 6.76
CA PHE A 139 8.29 -1.60 6.31
C PHE A 139 9.44 -1.14 7.18
N ALA A 140 9.54 0.17 7.47
CA ALA A 140 10.63 0.72 8.26
C ALA A 140 10.70 0.12 9.66
N TRP A 141 9.52 -0.05 10.27
CA TRP A 141 9.36 -0.74 11.54
C TRP A 141 9.78 -2.21 11.43
N ARG A 142 9.24 -2.96 10.47
CA ARG A 142 9.47 -4.41 10.35
C ARG A 142 10.92 -4.76 10.03
N LEU A 143 11.58 -3.92 9.24
CA LEU A 143 12.97 -4.09 8.82
C LEU A 143 13.96 -3.41 9.78
N GLY A 144 13.48 -2.59 10.71
CA GLY A 144 14.30 -1.88 11.68
C GLY A 144 15.17 -0.74 11.09
N VAL A 145 14.92 -0.32 9.84
CA VAL A 145 15.74 0.68 9.12
C VAL A 145 14.87 1.76 8.48
N ASN A 146 15.36 3.00 8.45
CA ASN A 146 14.68 4.07 7.72
C ASN A 146 15.00 4.00 6.22
N PRO A 147 14.04 4.33 5.35
CA PRO A 147 14.24 4.29 3.92
C PRO A 147 14.96 5.53 3.38
N LYS A 148 15.51 5.40 2.17
CA LYS A 148 15.87 6.51 1.28
C LYS A 148 14.80 6.67 0.19
N THR A 149 14.58 7.89 -0.28
CA THR A 149 13.63 8.19 -1.37
C THR A 149 14.32 8.58 -2.68
N ARG A 150 15.65 8.64 -2.66
CA ARG A 150 16.49 8.93 -3.82
C ARG A 150 17.72 8.04 -3.78
N LEU A 151 18.10 7.51 -4.92
CA LEU A 151 19.34 6.77 -5.09
C LEU A 151 20.20 7.41 -6.17
N PRO A 152 21.53 7.40 -6.03
CA PRO A 152 22.40 7.83 -7.11
C PRO A 152 22.26 6.87 -8.29
N VAL A 153 22.33 7.42 -9.50
CA VAL A 153 22.48 6.65 -10.74
C VAL A 153 23.93 6.87 -11.16
N LEU A 154 24.73 5.81 -11.08
CA LEU A 154 26.14 5.89 -11.44
C LEU A 154 26.25 5.96 -12.96
N ASN A 155 26.69 7.10 -13.47
CA ASN A 155 27.00 7.32 -14.88
C ASN A 155 28.35 8.04 -14.98
N LEU A 156 29.13 7.76 -16.04
CA LEU A 156 30.50 8.25 -16.19
C LEU A 156 30.57 9.78 -16.24
N ASP A 157 29.59 10.42 -16.87
CA ASP A 157 29.61 11.86 -17.16
C ASP A 157 28.50 12.64 -16.45
N MET A 158 27.71 12.00 -15.59
CA MET A 158 26.55 12.64 -14.95
C MET A 158 26.27 12.12 -13.55
N GLU A 159 26.23 13.04 -12.59
CA GLU A 159 25.64 12.80 -11.27
C GLU A 159 24.13 12.99 -11.35
N ALA A 160 23.40 11.88 -11.46
CA ALA A 160 21.94 11.88 -11.43
C ALA A 160 21.40 11.10 -10.23
N THR A 161 20.17 11.42 -9.80
CA THR A 161 19.46 10.62 -8.81
C THR A 161 18.15 10.09 -9.38
N LEU A 162 17.85 8.82 -9.08
CA LEU A 162 16.56 8.20 -9.36
C LEU A 162 15.63 8.45 -8.17
N PRO A 163 14.53 9.20 -8.34
CA PRO A 163 13.49 9.29 -7.33
C PRO A 163 12.75 7.96 -7.23
N THR A 164 12.59 7.48 -6.00
CA THR A 164 11.87 6.25 -5.66
C THR A 164 10.94 6.54 -4.49
N ASP A 165 9.86 5.77 -4.35
CA ASP A 165 8.99 5.91 -3.18
C ASP A 165 9.79 5.57 -1.90
N PHE A 166 10.29 4.33 -1.78
CA PHE A 166 11.20 3.95 -0.70
C PHE A 166 12.22 2.88 -1.12
N VAL A 167 13.43 3.00 -0.57
CA VAL A 167 14.49 2.00 -0.61
C VAL A 167 14.96 1.70 0.80
N PHE A 168 14.87 0.45 1.23
CA PHE A 168 15.35 0.01 2.55
C PHE A 168 16.67 -0.73 2.40
N ASP A 169 17.73 -0.12 2.95
CA ASP A 169 19.08 -0.67 2.95
C ASP A 169 19.28 -1.52 4.22
N LEU A 170 19.45 -2.82 4.05
CA LEU A 170 19.57 -3.78 5.15
C LEU A 170 21.03 -3.98 5.63
N GLY A 171 21.96 -3.21 5.06
CA GLY A 171 23.39 -3.31 5.32
C GLY A 171 24.16 -4.05 4.22
N PRO A 172 25.49 -4.21 4.40
CA PRO A 172 26.36 -4.92 3.47
C PRO A 172 25.88 -6.34 3.20
N ASP A 173 26.18 -6.84 1.99
CA ASP A 173 25.94 -8.23 1.55
C ASP A 173 24.48 -8.71 1.61
N ARG A 174 23.53 -7.79 1.80
CA ARG A 174 22.09 -8.08 1.77
C ARG A 174 21.42 -7.33 0.63
N ALA A 175 20.44 -7.98 0.00
CA ALA A 175 19.61 -7.31 -0.98
C ALA A 175 18.77 -6.21 -0.31
N LYS A 176 18.61 -5.08 -1.00
CA LYS A 176 17.82 -3.92 -0.53
C LYS A 176 16.39 -4.06 -1.01
N PHE A 177 15.41 -3.60 -0.24
CA PHE A 177 14.04 -3.53 -0.75
C PHE A 177 13.86 -2.26 -1.58
N HIS A 178 13.30 -2.40 -2.77
CA HIS A 178 12.74 -1.30 -3.55
C HIS A 178 11.22 -1.40 -3.45
N LEU A 179 10.62 -0.43 -2.75
CA LEU A 179 9.21 -0.44 -2.39
C LEU A 179 8.44 0.69 -3.09
N PRO A 180 7.90 0.44 -4.30
CA PRO A 180 6.86 1.28 -4.87
C PRO A 180 5.54 1.12 -4.13
N VAL A 181 4.84 2.22 -3.85
CA VAL A 181 3.54 2.20 -3.17
C VAL A 181 2.50 2.87 -4.05
N LYS A 182 1.39 2.18 -4.33
CA LYS A 182 0.33 2.71 -5.22
C LYS A 182 -1.06 2.39 -4.69
N VAL A 183 -1.96 3.36 -4.70
CA VAL A 183 -3.38 3.09 -4.39
C VAL A 183 -4.01 2.18 -5.46
N SER A 184 -3.73 2.44 -6.74
CA SER A 184 -4.04 1.56 -7.87
C SER A 184 -2.98 1.74 -8.94
N THR A 185 -2.75 0.74 -9.79
CA THR A 185 -1.61 0.79 -10.71
C THR A 185 -1.91 1.53 -12.00
N ARG A 186 -3.07 1.26 -12.62
CA ARG A 186 -3.51 1.86 -13.90
C ARG A 186 -2.38 1.81 -14.95
N GLU A 187 -2.27 2.83 -15.79
CA GLU A 187 -1.20 2.96 -16.79
C GLU A 187 0.20 3.11 -16.18
N ARG A 188 0.30 3.59 -14.93
CA ARG A 188 1.58 3.84 -14.24
C ARG A 188 2.23 2.58 -13.68
N VAL A 189 1.65 1.40 -13.94
CA VAL A 189 2.18 0.11 -13.51
C VAL A 189 3.58 -0.16 -14.06
N ILE A 190 3.84 0.25 -15.30
CA ILE A 190 5.14 0.10 -15.97
C ILE A 190 6.29 0.76 -15.20
N GLN A 191 6.02 1.85 -14.46
CA GLN A 191 7.05 2.57 -13.69
C GLN A 191 7.71 1.66 -12.64
N VAL A 192 6.96 0.70 -12.08
CA VAL A 192 7.47 -0.26 -11.09
C VAL A 192 8.59 -1.12 -11.70
N TRP A 193 8.36 -1.68 -12.89
CA TRP A 193 9.34 -2.49 -13.61
C TRP A 193 10.46 -1.65 -14.20
N ALA A 194 10.15 -0.46 -14.73
CA ALA A 194 11.16 0.45 -15.27
C ALA A 194 12.18 0.87 -14.20
N HIS A 195 11.72 1.25 -13.01
CA HIS A 195 12.61 1.56 -11.88
C HIS A 195 13.46 0.35 -11.49
N GLN A 196 12.86 -0.83 -11.39
CA GLN A 196 13.62 -2.05 -11.09
C GLN A 196 14.69 -2.35 -12.16
N ARG A 197 14.37 -2.13 -13.44
CA ARG A 197 15.33 -2.31 -14.54
C ARG A 197 16.52 -1.36 -14.42
N VAL A 198 16.27 -0.09 -14.09
CA VAL A 198 17.34 0.89 -13.85
C VAL A 198 18.21 0.44 -12.67
N LEU A 199 17.60 0.03 -11.55
CA LEU A 199 18.35 -0.44 -10.38
C LEU A 199 19.21 -1.67 -10.70
N ASN A 200 18.66 -2.65 -11.42
CA ASN A 200 19.41 -3.83 -11.85
C ASN A 200 20.58 -3.46 -12.78
N GLY A 201 20.40 -2.45 -13.65
CA GLY A 201 21.46 -1.98 -14.55
C GLY A 201 22.58 -1.24 -13.83
N VAL A 202 22.24 -0.37 -12.87
CA VAL A 202 23.22 0.46 -12.15
C VAL A 202 23.98 -0.34 -11.09
N TYR A 203 23.29 -1.20 -10.35
CA TYR A 203 23.85 -1.85 -9.15
C TYR A 203 24.06 -3.36 -9.31
N GLY A 204 23.60 -3.94 -10.42
CA GLY A 204 23.61 -5.37 -10.66
C GLY A 204 22.30 -6.06 -10.25
N THR A 205 22.00 -7.15 -10.93
CA THR A 205 20.79 -7.96 -10.70
C THR A 205 20.83 -8.62 -9.31
N GLY A 206 19.68 -8.66 -8.63
CA GLY A 206 19.55 -9.29 -7.30
C GLY A 206 19.97 -8.41 -6.12
N ARG A 207 20.58 -7.23 -6.36
CA ARG A 207 20.89 -6.27 -5.29
C ARG A 207 19.67 -5.52 -4.76
N PHE A 208 18.62 -5.43 -5.56
CA PHE A 208 17.34 -4.80 -5.19
C PHE A 208 16.19 -5.77 -5.39
N LEU A 209 15.36 -5.92 -4.35
CA LEU A 209 14.13 -6.70 -4.37
C LEU A 209 12.98 -5.75 -4.65
N GLY A 210 12.46 -5.79 -5.88
CA GLY A 210 11.24 -5.06 -6.23
C GLY A 210 10.05 -5.66 -5.49
N THR A 211 9.49 -4.91 -4.54
CA THR A 211 8.38 -5.34 -3.69
C THR A 211 7.23 -4.34 -3.65
N PRO A 212 6.55 -4.05 -4.77
CA PRO A 212 5.47 -3.08 -4.78
C PRO A 212 4.31 -3.48 -3.85
N VAL A 213 3.71 -2.49 -3.20
CA VAL A 213 2.50 -2.64 -2.39
C VAL A 213 1.38 -1.81 -3.01
N ILE A 214 0.27 -2.47 -3.33
CA ILE A 214 -0.88 -1.86 -3.98
C ILE A 214 -2.13 -1.99 -3.11
N LEU A 215 -2.97 -0.96 -3.04
CA LEU A 215 -4.24 -1.09 -2.33
C LEU A 215 -5.23 -1.97 -3.10
N THR A 216 -5.58 -1.60 -4.34
CA THR A 216 -6.67 -2.25 -5.11
C THR A 216 -6.55 -1.92 -6.61
N GLU A 217 -7.26 -2.65 -7.47
CA GLU A 217 -7.46 -2.28 -8.89
C GLU A 217 -8.90 -1.85 -9.21
N THR A 218 -9.69 -1.57 -8.17
CA THR A 218 -11.09 -1.18 -8.34
C THR A 218 -11.25 0.17 -9.06
N LYS A 219 -12.28 0.26 -9.89
CA LYS A 219 -12.82 1.50 -10.46
C LYS A 219 -14.30 1.56 -10.16
N THR A 220 -14.75 2.68 -9.60
CA THR A 220 -16.17 2.93 -9.35
C THR A 220 -16.73 3.85 -10.43
N ASP A 221 -17.76 3.38 -11.15
CA ASP A 221 -18.64 4.26 -11.92
C ASP A 221 -19.64 4.90 -10.93
N LYS A 222 -19.39 6.16 -10.56
CA LYS A 222 -20.24 6.86 -9.59
C LYS A 222 -21.66 7.12 -10.10
N LYS A 223 -21.88 7.16 -11.42
CA LYS A 223 -23.21 7.39 -12.01
C LYS A 223 -24.05 6.12 -11.93
N LYS A 224 -23.48 4.99 -12.31
CA LYS A 224 -24.17 3.68 -12.28
C LYS A 224 -24.13 3.02 -10.91
N GLY A 225 -23.23 3.45 -10.03
CA GLY A 225 -22.98 2.78 -8.75
C GLY A 225 -22.33 1.41 -8.94
N GLU A 226 -21.56 1.23 -10.00
CA GLU A 226 -20.94 -0.05 -10.39
C GLU A 226 -19.46 -0.08 -10.04
N VAL A 227 -18.98 -1.25 -9.64
CA VAL A 227 -17.56 -1.49 -9.33
C VAL A 227 -17.01 -2.57 -10.25
N ILE A 228 -15.91 -2.25 -10.93
CA ILE A 228 -15.11 -3.19 -11.73
C ILE A 228 -13.67 -3.21 -11.19
N GLU A 229 -12.90 -4.23 -11.56
CA GLU A 229 -11.44 -4.23 -11.43
C GLU A 229 -10.80 -4.05 -12.81
N ILE A 230 -9.78 -3.20 -12.92
CA ILE A 230 -9.01 -3.03 -14.17
C ILE A 230 -7.68 -3.73 -14.01
N CYS A 231 -7.56 -4.90 -14.62
CA CYS A 231 -6.39 -5.76 -14.53
C CYS A 231 -5.83 -6.08 -15.91
N LEU A 232 -4.51 -6.12 -16.03
CA LEU A 232 -3.78 -6.43 -17.27
C LEU A 232 -2.75 -7.54 -17.01
N PRO A 233 -3.18 -8.78 -16.67
CA PRO A 233 -2.29 -9.85 -16.23
C PRO A 233 -1.24 -10.23 -17.28
N ASP A 234 -1.62 -10.28 -18.55
CA ASP A 234 -0.68 -10.61 -19.63
C ASP A 234 0.40 -9.53 -19.80
N GLN A 235 0.03 -8.26 -19.63
CA GLN A 235 0.99 -7.17 -19.65
C GLN A 235 2.01 -7.29 -18.51
N TRP A 236 1.56 -7.66 -17.31
CA TRP A 236 2.45 -7.90 -16.17
C TRP A 236 3.42 -9.05 -16.42
N ARG A 237 2.96 -10.11 -17.07
CA ARG A 237 3.83 -11.24 -17.46
C ARG A 237 4.89 -10.80 -18.46
N ILE A 238 4.52 -10.02 -19.48
CA ILE A 238 5.47 -9.45 -20.44
C ILE A 238 6.53 -8.61 -19.71
N TYR A 239 6.11 -7.76 -18.76
CA TYR A 239 7.05 -6.94 -17.99
C TYR A 239 7.98 -7.77 -17.10
N GLN A 240 7.44 -8.80 -16.44
CA GLN A 240 8.23 -9.70 -15.61
C GLN A 240 9.26 -10.51 -16.41
N MET A 241 8.92 -10.92 -17.64
CA MET A 241 9.81 -11.70 -18.51
C MET A 241 10.85 -10.85 -19.23
N HIS A 242 10.48 -9.65 -19.67
CA HIS A 242 11.28 -8.89 -20.64
C HIS A 242 11.79 -7.53 -20.14
N ILE A 243 11.32 -7.04 -19.00
CA ILE A 243 11.78 -5.75 -18.44
C ILE A 243 12.62 -6.00 -17.19
N ALA A 244 12.02 -6.52 -16.12
CA ALA A 244 12.72 -6.80 -14.88
C ALA A 244 11.94 -7.81 -14.04
N GLN A 245 12.65 -8.57 -13.21
CA GLN A 245 11.99 -9.47 -12.27
C GLN A 245 11.72 -8.74 -10.95
N LEU A 246 10.44 -8.60 -10.60
CA LEU A 246 10.04 -8.23 -9.24
C LEU A 246 10.06 -9.48 -8.36
N LYS A 247 10.45 -9.31 -7.09
CA LYS A 247 10.57 -10.41 -6.13
C LYS A 247 9.20 -10.81 -5.56
N ARG A 248 8.36 -9.83 -5.23
CA ARG A 248 7.04 -10.04 -4.65
C ARG A 248 6.13 -8.85 -4.92
N ILE A 249 4.85 -9.06 -5.17
CA ILE A 249 3.85 -8.00 -5.27
C ILE A 249 2.82 -8.20 -4.16
N TYR A 250 2.53 -7.16 -3.40
CA TYR A 250 1.56 -7.21 -2.33
C TYR A 250 0.31 -6.39 -2.65
N TYR A 251 -0.85 -6.93 -2.29
CA TYR A 251 -2.13 -6.24 -2.39
C TYR A 251 -2.84 -6.19 -1.03
N LEU A 252 -3.57 -5.10 -0.77
CA LEU A 252 -4.54 -5.08 0.33
C LEU A 252 -5.91 -5.66 -0.10
N ASP A 253 -6.33 -5.38 -1.33
CA ASP A 253 -7.51 -5.97 -1.99
C ASP A 253 -7.07 -6.66 -3.28
N LEU A 254 -6.57 -7.90 -3.16
CA LEU A 254 -5.97 -8.68 -4.25
C LEU A 254 -6.99 -9.05 -5.33
N PRO A 255 -6.80 -8.62 -6.60
CA PRO A 255 -7.62 -9.08 -7.72
C PRO A 255 -7.43 -10.58 -7.98
N ALA A 256 -8.52 -11.30 -8.25
CA ALA A 256 -8.46 -12.73 -8.53
C ALA A 256 -7.64 -13.05 -9.80
N SER A 257 -7.69 -12.17 -10.80
CA SER A 257 -6.89 -12.26 -12.03
C SER A 257 -5.39 -12.21 -11.76
N TYR A 258 -4.94 -11.40 -10.79
CA TYR A 258 -3.53 -11.31 -10.41
C TYR A 258 -3.12 -12.41 -9.43
N ALA A 259 -4.03 -12.91 -8.59
CA ALA A 259 -3.75 -14.09 -7.76
C ALA A 259 -3.34 -15.30 -8.62
N ARG A 260 -4.03 -15.52 -9.75
CA ARG A 260 -3.71 -16.59 -10.71
C ARG A 260 -2.33 -16.49 -11.35
N LEU A 261 -1.65 -15.33 -11.29
CA LEU A 261 -0.29 -15.19 -11.81
C LEU A 261 0.75 -16.00 -11.01
N ASN A 262 0.41 -16.44 -9.79
CA ASN A 262 1.23 -17.37 -9.02
C ASN A 262 1.26 -18.79 -9.63
N GLU A 263 0.27 -19.14 -10.46
CA GLU A 263 0.04 -20.50 -10.98
C GLU A 263 0.53 -20.67 -12.42
N VAL A 264 1.02 -19.59 -13.05
CA VAL A 264 1.42 -19.58 -14.47
C VAL A 264 2.93 -19.38 -14.58
N PHE A 265 3.60 -20.14 -15.45
CA PHE A 265 5.05 -20.01 -15.65
C PHE A 265 5.43 -18.81 -16.57
N PRO A 266 6.50 -18.05 -16.25
CA PRO A 266 7.17 -18.04 -14.94
C PRO A 266 6.27 -17.37 -13.89
N PRO A 267 6.23 -17.90 -12.66
CA PRO A 267 5.32 -17.40 -11.63
C PRO A 267 5.67 -15.96 -11.26
N LEU A 268 4.65 -15.09 -11.27
CA LEU A 268 4.74 -13.77 -10.67
C LEU A 268 4.07 -13.83 -9.31
N SER A 269 4.86 -13.68 -8.25
CA SER A 269 4.29 -13.89 -6.92
C SER A 269 3.52 -12.67 -6.42
N VAL A 270 2.21 -12.83 -6.35
CA VAL A 270 1.27 -11.81 -5.88
C VAL A 270 0.54 -12.32 -4.64
N LYS A 271 0.60 -11.59 -3.51
CA LYS A 271 0.04 -12.03 -2.22
C LYS A 271 -0.72 -10.92 -1.49
N PRO A 272 -1.62 -11.26 -0.56
CA PRO A 272 -2.10 -10.30 0.44
C PRO A 272 -0.93 -9.68 1.23
N PHE A 273 -1.03 -8.39 1.56
CA PHE A 273 0.08 -7.65 2.16
C PHE A 273 0.52 -8.20 3.52
N GLY A 274 -0.39 -8.76 4.33
CA GLY A 274 -0.05 -9.31 5.63
C GLY A 274 1.01 -10.42 5.58
N HIS A 275 1.19 -11.09 4.43
CA HIS A 275 2.28 -12.06 4.25
C HIS A 275 3.67 -11.44 4.38
N PHE A 276 3.83 -10.14 4.11
CA PHE A 276 5.09 -9.43 4.29
C PHE A 276 5.67 -9.62 5.70
N PHE A 277 4.82 -9.60 6.73
CA PHE A 277 5.27 -9.65 8.12
C PHE A 277 5.94 -10.98 8.49
N ALA A 278 5.49 -12.08 7.88
CA ALA A 278 6.07 -13.40 8.03
C ALA A 278 7.28 -13.63 7.11
N GLU A 279 7.30 -12.99 5.94
CA GLU A 279 8.32 -13.23 4.91
C GLU A 279 9.55 -12.31 5.02
N ALA A 280 9.44 -11.16 5.69
CA ALA A 280 10.44 -10.07 5.65
C ALA A 280 11.87 -10.50 6.00
N ASP A 281 12.06 -11.52 6.85
CA ASP A 281 13.39 -12.01 7.23
C ASP A 281 14.00 -12.95 6.18
N THR A 282 13.17 -13.58 5.36
CA THR A 282 13.57 -14.62 4.37
C THR A 282 13.62 -14.11 2.94
N LEU A 283 12.97 -12.97 2.64
CA LEU A 283 13.07 -12.34 1.31
C LEU A 283 14.47 -11.84 0.93
N PRO A 284 15.27 -11.26 1.86
CA PRO A 284 16.60 -10.71 1.57
C PRO A 284 17.71 -11.74 1.39
N THR A 285 17.44 -13.02 1.65
CA THR A 285 18.37 -14.15 1.49
C THR A 285 18.30 -14.77 0.11
#